data_AF-A0A6N6VFW6-F1
#
_entry.id   AF-A0A6N6VFW6-F1
#
_cell.length_a   1.000
_cell.length_b   1.000
_cell.length_c   1.000
_cell.angle_alpha   90.00
_cell.angle_beta   90.00
_cell.angle_gamma   90.00
#
_symmetry.space_group_name_H-M   'P 1'
#
loop_
_entity.id
_entity.type
_entity.pdbx_description
1 polymer ?
#
loop_
_entity_poly.entity_id
_entity_poly.type
_entity_poly.pdbx_seq_one_letter_code
_entity_poly.pdbx_strand_id
1 'polypeptide(L)'
;MSGRFIALIAVIAAFGALTALALMDVGYSGIFLSSFRDMAGTQIFFDLVIMGVLVCVWMYSDARERGAVVWPFILMTFALGSFGPLFYLALREWNAARRPATA
;
A
#
# COMPACT_ATOMS: atom_id res chain seq x y z
N MET A 1 18.69 4.69 -10.86
CA MET A 1 17.47 4.31 -10.10
C MET A 1 17.82 3.10 -9.26
N SER A 2 17.49 3.09 -7.96
CA SER A 2 17.80 1.91 -7.14
C SER A 2 16.94 0.72 -7.58
N GLY A 3 17.48 -0.49 -7.51
CA GLY A 3 16.73 -1.70 -7.90
C GLY A 3 15.44 -1.89 -7.07
N ARG A 4 15.45 -1.44 -5.81
CA ARG A 4 14.28 -1.43 -4.92
C ARG A 4 13.15 -0.56 -5.46
N PHE A 5 13.46 0.65 -5.94
CA PHE A 5 12.45 1.54 -6.50
C PHE A 5 11.79 0.91 -7.74
N ILE A 6 12.59 0.32 -8.64
CA ILE A 6 12.08 -0.34 -9.85
C ILE A 6 11.16 -1.50 -9.47
N ALA A 7 11.56 -2.33 -8.50
CA ALA A 7 10.73 -3.42 -8.02
C ALA A 7 9.38 -2.93 -7.45
N LEU A 8 9.39 -1.85 -6.65
CA LEU A 8 8.17 -1.25 -6.10
C LEU A 8 7.23 -0.75 -7.19
N ILE A 9 7.75 -0.05 -8.20
CA ILE A 9 6.94 0.43 -9.33
C ILE A 9 6.35 -0.74 -10.13
N ALA A 10 7.13 -1.80 -10.36
CA ALA A 10 6.64 -3.00 -11.05
C ALA A 10 5.50 -3.68 -10.27
N VAL A 11 5.64 -3.80 -8.94
CA VAL A 11 4.58 -4.35 -8.07
C VAL A 11 3.33 -3.47 -8.08
N ILE A 12 3.49 -2.15 -7.99
CA ILE A 12 2.37 -1.19 -8.07
C ILE A 12 1.64 -1.34 -9.41
N ALA A 13 2.36 -1.43 -10.53
CA ALA A 13 1.77 -1.57 -11.84
C ALA A 13 1.02 -2.90 -12.01
N ALA A 14 1.64 -4.01 -11.59
CA ALA A 14 1.02 -5.34 -11.67
C ALA A 14 -0.21 -5.44 -10.78
N PHE A 15 -0.13 -4.96 -9.53
CA PHE A 15 -1.27 -4.95 -8.62
C PHE A 15 -2.36 -3.96 -9.06
N GLY A 16 -1.96 -2.83 -9.67
CA GLY A 16 -2.85 -1.89 -10.37
C GLY A 16 -3.66 -2.56 -11.47
N ALA A 17 -3.00 -3.31 -12.35
CA ALA A 17 -3.67 -4.06 -13.41
C ALA A 17 -4.66 -5.09 -12.84
N LEU A 18 -4.22 -5.87 -11.83
CA LEU A 18 -5.10 -6.82 -11.15
C LEU A 18 -6.33 -6.14 -10.51
N THR A 19 -6.11 -5.00 -9.83
CA THR A 19 -7.18 -4.22 -9.21
C THR A 19 -8.15 -3.69 -10.26
N ALA A 20 -7.65 -3.20 -11.39
CA ALA A 20 -8.51 -2.72 -12.48
C ALA A 20 -9.38 -3.83 -13.06
N LEU A 21 -8.80 -5.02 -13.28
CA LEU A 21 -9.56 -6.19 -13.73
C LEU A 21 -10.64 -6.60 -12.72
N ALA A 22 -10.31 -6.62 -11.42
CA ALA A 22 -11.28 -6.91 -10.37
C ALA A 22 -12.41 -5.85 -10.30
N LEU A 23 -12.07 -4.57 -10.47
CA LEU A 23 -13.06 -3.49 -10.52
C LEU A 23 -13.99 -3.61 -11.73
N MET A 24 -13.49 -4.08 -12.88
CA MET A 24 -14.32 -4.33 -14.06
C MET A 24 -15.26 -5.52 -13.87
N ASP A 25 -14.85 -6.53 -13.10
CA ASP A 25 -15.62 -7.75 -12.87
C ASP A 25 -16.71 -7.56 -11.79
N VAL A 26 -16.32 -7.08 -10.60
CA VAL A 26 -17.22 -7.01 -9.44
C VAL A 26 -17.51 -5.59 -8.95
N GLY A 27 -16.89 -4.57 -9.53
CA GLY A 27 -16.99 -3.19 -9.05
C GLY A 27 -16.28 -2.98 -7.71
N TYR A 28 -16.22 -1.73 -7.25
CA TYR A 28 -15.49 -1.40 -6.01
C TYR A 28 -16.10 -2.06 -4.76
N SER A 29 -17.41 -1.95 -4.57
CA SER A 29 -18.09 -2.60 -3.44
C SER A 29 -18.03 -4.12 -3.51
N GLY A 30 -18.11 -4.70 -4.71
CA GLY A 30 -18.05 -6.16 -4.90
C GLY A 30 -16.73 -6.78 -4.48
N ILE A 31 -15.61 -6.04 -4.52
CA ILE A 31 -14.32 -6.50 -3.97
C ILE A 31 -14.47 -6.83 -2.48
N PHE A 32 -15.13 -5.95 -1.71
CA PHE A 32 -15.33 -6.16 -0.28
C PHE A 32 -16.43 -7.19 -0.01
N LEU A 33 -17.57 -7.11 -0.71
CA LEU A 33 -18.69 -8.03 -0.49
C LEU A 33 -18.32 -9.48 -0.82
N SER A 34 -17.43 -9.70 -1.79
CA SER A 34 -16.95 -11.04 -2.15
C SER A 34 -16.25 -11.74 -0.99
N SER A 35 -15.56 -10.98 -0.13
CA SER A 35 -14.92 -11.55 1.06
C SER A 35 -15.92 -12.07 2.10
N PHE A 36 -17.17 -11.59 2.12
CA PHE A 36 -18.16 -11.99 3.12
C PHE A 36 -19.08 -13.14 2.67
N ARG A 37 -18.76 -13.81 1.54
CA ARG A 37 -19.57 -14.94 1.04
C ARG A 37 -19.40 -16.22 1.85
N ASP A 38 -18.24 -16.39 2.49
CA ASP A 38 -17.95 -17.52 3.36
C ASP A 38 -17.00 -17.12 4.50
N MET A 39 -16.79 -18.05 5.44
CA MET A 39 -15.99 -17.78 6.63
C MET A 39 -14.48 -17.68 6.33
N ALA A 40 -14.00 -18.31 5.26
CA ALA A 40 -12.61 -18.25 4.87
C ALA A 40 -12.27 -16.86 4.30
N GLY A 41 -13.07 -16.36 3.36
CA GLY A 41 -12.96 -15.00 2.83
C GLY A 41 -13.08 -13.95 3.93
N THR A 42 -14.00 -14.16 4.89
CA THR A 42 -14.21 -13.23 6.00
C THR A 42 -12.97 -13.17 6.89
N GLN A 43 -12.38 -14.33 7.22
CA GLN A 43 -11.15 -14.39 7.99
C GLN A 43 -9.99 -13.69 7.27
N ILE A 44 -9.79 -13.96 5.97
CA ILE A 44 -8.75 -13.30 5.15
C ILE A 44 -8.94 -11.78 5.13
N PHE A 45 -10.18 -11.30 5.00
CA PHE A 45 -10.47 -9.88 5.02
C PHE A 45 -10.05 -9.23 6.35
N PHE A 46 -10.43 -9.81 7.49
CA PHE A 46 -10.05 -9.27 8.78
C PHE A 46 -8.53 -9.36 9.03
N ASP A 47 -7.88 -10.42 8.59
CA ASP A 47 -6.40 -10.53 8.63
C ASP A 47 -5.73 -9.39 7.87
N LEU A 48 -6.20 -9.11 6.64
CA LEU A 48 -5.69 -8.00 5.83
C LEU A 48 -5.97 -6.63 6.45
N VAL A 49 -7.13 -6.43 7.09
CA VAL A 49 -7.44 -5.19 7.82
C VAL A 49 -6.48 -5.00 9.00
N ILE A 50 -6.25 -6.04 9.80
CA ILE A 50 -5.31 -5.98 10.93
C ILE A 50 -3.90 -5.70 10.42
N MET A 51 -3.45 -6.40 9.39
CA MET A 51 -2.15 -6.14 8.76
C MET A 51 -2.05 -4.71 8.22
N GLY A 52 -3.08 -4.20 7.57
CA GLY A 52 -3.14 -2.81 7.09
C GLY A 52 -3.00 -1.79 8.22
N VAL A 53 -3.66 -2.03 9.37
CA VAL A 53 -3.54 -1.17 10.56
C VAL A 53 -2.12 -1.23 11.13
N LEU A 54 -1.54 -2.42 11.30
CA LEU A 54 -0.17 -2.57 11.78
C LEU A 54 0.84 -1.86 10.87
N VAL A 55 0.66 -1.98 9.55
CA VAL A 55 1.49 -1.26 8.58
C VAL A 55 1.30 0.24 8.68
N CYS A 56 0.08 0.75 8.90
CA CYS A 56 -0.14 2.19 9.11
C CYS A 56 0.56 2.71 10.37
N VAL A 57 0.55 1.94 11.47
CA VAL A 57 1.29 2.27 12.69
C VAL A 57 2.79 2.33 12.42
N TRP A 58 3.32 1.34 11.70
CA TRP A 58 4.72 1.32 11.30
C TRP A 58 5.10 2.49 10.37
N MET A 59 4.26 2.80 9.38
CA MET A 59 4.49 3.95 8.48
C MET A 59 4.54 5.25 9.28
N TYR A 60 3.66 5.41 10.28
CA TYR A 60 3.64 6.59 11.12
C TYR A 60 4.94 6.75 11.91
N SER A 61 5.46 5.68 12.53
CA SER A 61 6.75 5.74 13.22
C SER A 61 7.91 6.00 12.25
N ASP A 62 7.98 5.31 11.11
CA ASP A 62 9.05 5.49 10.13
C ASP A 62 9.05 6.90 9.51
N ALA A 63 7.88 7.47 9.25
CA ALA A 63 7.76 8.82 8.72
C ALA A 63 8.16 9.88 9.75
N ARG A 64 7.80 9.67 11.02
CA ARG A 64 8.18 10.55 12.13
C ARG A 64 9.70 10.62 12.29
N GLU A 65 10.39 9.48 12.23
CA GLU A 65 11.86 9.41 12.30
C GLU A 65 12.55 10.13 11.13
N ARG A 66 11.90 10.21 9.97
CA ARG A 66 12.44 10.82 8.75
C ARG A 66 12.01 12.26 8.53
N GLY A 67 11.12 12.80 9.37
CA GLY A 67 10.49 14.12 9.16
C GLY A 67 9.59 14.18 7.92
N ALA A 68 8.95 13.06 7.55
CA ALA A 68 8.11 12.95 6.37
C ALA A 68 6.61 12.97 6.72
N VAL A 69 5.78 13.42 5.78
CA VAL A 69 4.31 13.41 5.93
C VAL A 69 3.74 12.06 5.49
N VAL A 70 3.01 11.39 6.39
CA VAL A 70 2.48 10.03 6.18
C VAL A 70 0.98 9.94 5.92
N TRP A 71 0.21 10.94 6.36
CA TRP A 71 -1.26 10.90 6.36
C TRP A 71 -1.92 10.60 5.00
N PRO A 72 -1.42 11.13 3.85
CA PRO A 72 -1.97 10.77 2.54
C PRO A 72 -1.90 9.27 2.26
N PHE A 73 -0.80 8.62 2.67
CA PHE A 73 -0.60 7.19 2.48
C PHE A 73 -1.48 6.37 3.41
N ILE A 74 -1.69 6.81 4.66
CA ILE A 74 -2.62 6.15 5.60
C ILE A 74 -4.05 6.18 5.05
N LEU A 75 -4.51 7.35 4.57
CA LEU A 75 -5.84 7.48 3.97
C LEU A 75 -5.97 6.59 2.73
N MET A 76 -4.91 6.54 1.92
CA MET A 76 -4.84 5.65 0.76
C MET A 76 -4.89 4.18 1.18
N THR A 77 -4.26 3.78 2.28
CA THR A 77 -4.33 2.40 2.80
C THR A 77 -5.75 2.01 3.18
N PHE A 78 -6.50 2.91 3.83
CA PHE A 78 -7.89 2.63 4.20
C PHE A 78 -8.82 2.50 2.99
N ALA A 79 -8.60 3.30 1.93
CA ALA A 79 -9.45 3.26 0.75
C ALA A 79 -9.04 2.18 -0.27
N LEU A 80 -7.74 1.94 -0.42
CA LEU A 80 -7.16 1.15 -1.52
C LEU A 80 -6.28 -0.02 -1.02
N GLY A 81 -6.20 -0.25 0.29
CA GLY A 81 -5.37 -1.32 0.85
C GLY A 81 -3.88 -1.10 0.57
N SER A 82 -3.21 -2.11 0.01
CA SER A 82 -1.76 -2.13 -0.14
C SER A 82 -1.15 -1.03 -1.01
N PHE A 83 -1.94 -0.25 -1.76
CA PHE A 83 -1.39 0.90 -2.50
C PHE A 83 -0.75 1.94 -1.58
N GLY A 84 -1.35 2.26 -0.42
CA GLY A 84 -0.81 3.27 0.50
C GLY A 84 0.64 2.97 0.91
N PRO A 85 0.94 1.79 1.46
CA PRO A 85 2.30 1.41 1.86
C PRO A 85 3.26 1.29 0.67
N LEU A 86 2.81 0.78 -0.47
CA LEU A 86 3.63 0.67 -1.68
C LEU A 86 4.08 2.05 -2.19
N PHE A 87 3.16 3.01 -2.28
CA PHE A 87 3.50 4.37 -2.69
C PHE A 87 4.37 5.09 -1.65
N TYR A 88 4.13 4.86 -0.35
CA TYR A 88 4.97 5.39 0.72
C TYR A 88 6.43 4.92 0.58
N LEU A 89 6.63 3.61 0.38
CA LEU A 89 7.95 3.01 0.18
C LEU A 89 8.61 3.52 -1.11
N ALA A 90 7.85 3.65 -2.20
CA ALA A 90 8.37 4.16 -3.46
C ALA A 90 8.86 5.61 -3.33
N LEU A 91 8.07 6.48 -2.67
CA LEU A 91 8.47 7.87 -2.42
C LEU A 91 9.70 7.94 -1.49
N ARG A 92 9.74 7.11 -0.45
CA ARG A 92 10.88 7.02 0.46
C ARG A 92 12.16 6.66 -0.29
N GLU A 93 12.12 5.66 -1.15
CA GLU A 93 13.28 5.21 -1.92
C GLU A 93 13.72 6.26 -2.96
N TRP A 94 12.76 6.93 -3.59
CA TRP A 94 13.02 8.04 -4.50
C TRP A 94 13.74 9.20 -3.80
N ASN A 95 13.29 9.57 -2.61
CA ASN A 95 13.90 10.63 -1.81
C ASN A 95 15.30 10.22 -1.31
N ALA A 96 15.49 8.96 -0.95
CA ALA A 96 16.80 8.44 -0.54
C ALA A 96 17.82 8.53 -1.70
N ALA A 97 17.42 8.17 -2.92
CA ALA A 97 18.26 8.26 -4.10
C ALA A 97 18.64 9.71 -4.50
N ARG A 98 17.89 10.71 -4.01
CA ARG A 98 18.09 12.14 -4.31
C ARG A 98 18.91 12.88 -3.27
N ARG A 99 19.22 12.28 -2.12
CA ARG A 99 20.09 12.92 -1.11
C ARG A 99 21.55 12.85 -1.60
N PRO A 100 22.24 13.99 -1.78
CA PRO A 100 23.66 13.98 -2.15
C PRO A 100 24.50 13.32 -1.07
N ALA A 101 25.52 12.56 -1.47
CA ALA A 101 26.50 11.97 -0.56
C ALA A 101 27.44 13.07 -0.04
N THR A 102 27.00 13.88 0.92
CA THR A 102 27.89 14.81 1.63
C THR A 102 27.28 15.22 2.98
N ALA A 103 27.89 14.72 4.04
CA ALA A 103 27.98 15.34 5.35
C ALA A 103 29.46 15.36 5.72
#